data_AF-A0A5D2IWN3-F1
#
_entry.id   AF-A0A5D2IWN3-F1
#
_cell.length_a   1.000
_cell.length_b   1.000
_cell.length_c   1.000
_cell.angle_alpha   90.00
_cell.angle_beta   90.00
_cell.angle_gamma   90.00
#
_symmetry.space_group_name_H-M   'P 1'
#
loop_
_entity.id
_entity.type
_entity.pdbx_description
1 polymer ?
#
loop_
_entity_poly.entity_id
_entity_poly.type
_entity_poly.pdbx_seq_one_letter_code
_entity_poly.pdbx_strand_id
1 'polypeptide(L)'
;MSSTEGGGGAVGAVSTDQTIIKNNTNNNPLETIIPMQGTNFTRSNSELRNLRSLDVAFDGDELDPNAKTLIQRVPSTLSRHEDFRKYFNPKVISIGPLHHDDPTLHEFEKFKLKLAALFVKNIGVDKDTLYNNLKTEIDGLKKCYDPKGLEKYSDDNEKLAWMFFVDGCAILQAVYMRYRRQDYDSASNELVIKNELLTFVYSDLFLLENQLPFRVLELLTRSNDGKKFMEAIIRFIDSTVKEPQSHQQDSEWWQQMKKKEEPIHLLHLLRVRLLFKKEEKEKQWRVCRFCTRLFMYLINRSNPTRTKWHHSHTICNIKELKNAGVWLKASETSCLKDVSFNRFLFLEKLQLPPITVDDSTMNLIAYEMCPDFYNNFTVTSYMGFLDSLIDEAEDVKKLRDAGILYHRFGSDEEVAKLFNKMNTDLVPSPMIYSMVKEKIHNHCKNMWIKHAAQGYHTYFRSPWTFLAFVGAIAALLLSALQTYYTIHQPREGCEQ
;
A
#
# COMPACT_ATOMS: atom_id res chain seq x y z
N MET A 1 27.85 0.74 -110.58
CA MET A 1 29.15 0.66 -109.87
C MET A 1 28.86 0.81 -108.37
N SER A 2 29.61 0.09 -107.52
CA SER A 2 29.88 0.26 -106.07
C SER A 2 28.97 1.16 -105.20
N SER A 3 28.53 0.82 -103.97
CA SER A 3 28.45 -0.47 -103.21
C SER A 3 27.67 -0.26 -101.88
N THR A 4 27.08 -1.35 -101.35
CA THR A 4 26.79 -1.73 -99.93
C THR A 4 26.65 -0.63 -98.84
N GLU A 5 25.49 -0.50 -98.16
CA GLU A 5 25.16 -1.08 -96.81
C GLU A 5 25.98 -0.51 -95.62
N GLY A 6 25.49 -0.36 -94.38
CA GLY A 6 24.21 -0.59 -93.67
C GLY A 6 24.46 -0.18 -92.19
N GLY A 7 23.54 -0.05 -91.24
CA GLY A 7 22.11 -0.33 -91.07
C GLY A 7 21.78 -0.25 -89.55
N GLY A 8 20.53 -0.52 -89.13
CA GLY A 8 20.14 -0.66 -87.71
C GLY A 8 19.37 0.53 -87.09
N GLY A 9 18.49 0.23 -86.12
CA GLY A 9 17.66 1.21 -85.40
C GLY A 9 16.73 0.54 -84.38
N ALA A 10 15.98 1.31 -83.58
CA ALA A 10 14.98 0.79 -82.62
C ALA A 10 13.87 1.79 -82.23
N VAL A 11 12.62 1.39 -82.49
CA VAL A 11 11.34 1.56 -81.73
C VAL A 11 11.11 2.77 -80.81
N GLY A 12 9.92 3.41 -80.92
CA GLY A 12 9.34 4.25 -79.86
C GLY A 12 7.86 4.69 -79.99
N ALA A 13 7.08 4.45 -78.91
CA ALA A 13 5.90 5.18 -78.40
C ALA A 13 4.47 5.10 -79.04
N VAL A 14 3.46 5.37 -78.17
CA VAL A 14 1.98 5.61 -78.35
C VAL A 14 1.14 4.45 -78.96
N SER A 15 -0.18 4.22 -78.75
CA SER A 15 -1.33 4.81 -77.97
C SER A 15 -2.48 3.74 -77.91
N THR A 16 -3.61 3.72 -77.15
CA THR A 16 -4.25 4.48 -76.02
C THR A 16 -5.02 3.42 -75.12
N ASP A 17 -6.21 3.49 -74.46
CA ASP A 17 -7.32 4.45 -74.17
C ASP A 17 -8.14 4.07 -72.88
N GLN A 18 -9.35 4.65 -72.70
CA GLN A 18 -10.32 4.56 -71.57
C GLN A 18 -11.27 3.31 -71.63
N THR A 19 -12.05 2.87 -70.61
CA THR A 19 -13.17 3.58 -69.93
C THR A 19 -13.70 3.01 -68.56
N ILE A 20 -13.74 3.90 -67.56
CA ILE A 20 -14.84 4.24 -66.60
C ILE A 20 -15.84 3.18 -66.06
N ILE A 21 -15.66 2.85 -64.77
CA ILE A 21 -16.60 2.84 -63.61
C ILE A 21 -18.07 2.32 -63.76
N LYS A 22 -18.44 1.38 -62.88
CA LYS A 22 -19.71 1.43 -62.10
C LYS A 22 -19.59 0.71 -60.74
N ASN A 23 -19.68 1.47 -59.65
CA ASN A 23 -19.78 0.94 -58.29
C ASN A 23 -21.21 0.49 -57.97
N ASN A 24 -21.36 -0.46 -57.04
CA ASN A 24 -22.48 -0.40 -56.09
C ASN A 24 -22.07 -1.01 -54.73
N THR A 25 -22.58 -0.44 -53.63
CA THR A 25 -22.04 -0.66 -52.27
C THR A 25 -22.71 -1.80 -51.52
N ASN A 26 -21.90 -2.55 -50.76
CA ASN A 26 -22.35 -3.31 -49.58
C ASN A 26 -21.25 -3.23 -48.51
N ASN A 27 -21.30 -2.19 -47.67
CA ASN A 27 -20.26 -1.88 -46.69
C ASN A 27 -20.40 -2.73 -45.41
N ASN A 28 -20.12 -4.02 -45.51
CA ASN A 28 -19.44 -4.69 -44.40
C ASN A 28 -17.95 -4.29 -44.45
N PRO A 29 -17.29 -3.96 -43.33
CA PRO A 29 -15.86 -3.76 -43.32
C PRO A 29 -15.18 -5.11 -43.62
N LEU A 30 -14.58 -5.26 -44.82
CA LEU A 30 -13.93 -6.52 -45.18
C LEU A 30 -12.85 -6.87 -44.15
N GLU A 31 -12.99 -8.03 -43.53
CA GLU A 31 -11.87 -8.68 -42.87
C GLU A 31 -10.87 -9.10 -43.94
N THR A 32 -9.84 -8.28 -44.15
CA THR A 32 -8.68 -8.68 -44.93
C THR A 32 -7.99 -9.81 -44.17
N ILE A 33 -7.76 -10.91 -44.87
CA ILE A 33 -7.21 -12.15 -44.33
C ILE A 33 -5.82 -12.30 -44.93
N ILE A 34 -4.78 -12.12 -44.11
CA ILE A 34 -3.38 -12.08 -44.56
C ILE A 34 -2.70 -13.43 -44.27
N PRO A 35 -2.08 -14.10 -45.26
CA PRO A 35 -1.32 -15.33 -45.04
C PRO A 35 -0.08 -15.11 -44.16
N MET A 36 0.15 -16.03 -43.22
CA MET A 36 1.40 -16.05 -42.46
C MET A 36 2.49 -16.78 -43.24
N GLN A 37 3.63 -16.12 -43.48
CA GLN A 37 4.77 -16.73 -44.17
C GLN A 37 5.19 -18.04 -43.49
N GLY A 38 5.35 -19.11 -44.28
CA GLY A 38 5.76 -20.43 -43.82
C GLY A 38 4.63 -21.34 -43.29
N THR A 39 3.36 -20.91 -43.31
CA THR A 39 2.23 -21.78 -42.90
C THR A 39 1.01 -21.61 -43.81
N ASN A 40 0.13 -22.61 -43.82
CA ASN A 40 -1.18 -22.52 -44.50
C ASN A 40 -2.24 -21.73 -43.69
N PHE A 41 -1.85 -21.12 -42.57
CA PHE A 41 -2.76 -20.32 -41.74
C PHE A 41 -2.76 -18.85 -42.18
N THR A 42 -3.95 -18.26 -42.13
CA THR A 42 -4.19 -16.87 -42.50
C THR A 42 -4.80 -16.14 -41.29
N ARG A 43 -4.42 -14.89 -41.06
CA ARG A 43 -4.89 -14.06 -39.94
C ARG A 43 -5.82 -12.96 -40.41
N SER A 44 -6.89 -12.74 -39.66
CA SER A 44 -7.82 -11.64 -39.82
C SER A 44 -7.21 -10.28 -39.44
N ASN A 45 -7.81 -9.20 -39.96
CA ASN A 45 -7.52 -7.82 -39.53
C ASN A 45 -7.74 -7.57 -38.03
N SER A 46 -8.55 -8.37 -37.33
CA SER A 46 -8.73 -8.26 -35.88
C SER A 46 -7.53 -8.87 -35.14
N GLU A 47 -7.11 -10.10 -35.46
CA GLU A 47 -5.90 -10.73 -34.93
C GLU A 47 -4.64 -9.88 -35.16
N LEU A 48 -4.48 -9.28 -36.35
CA LEU A 48 -3.34 -8.42 -36.67
C LEU A 48 -3.32 -7.12 -35.86
N ARG A 49 -4.48 -6.57 -35.49
CA ARG A 49 -4.57 -5.42 -34.57
C ARG A 49 -4.27 -5.83 -33.13
N ASN A 50 -4.74 -7.00 -32.70
CA ASN A 50 -4.42 -7.55 -31.38
C ASN A 50 -2.91 -7.80 -31.24
N LEU A 51 -2.25 -8.34 -32.27
CA LEU A 51 -0.79 -8.55 -32.28
C LEU A 51 -0.04 -7.22 -32.24
N ARG A 52 -0.43 -6.22 -33.05
CA ARG A 52 0.16 -4.88 -32.96
C ARG A 52 -0.06 -4.20 -31.61
N SER A 53 -1.12 -4.54 -30.87
CA SER A 53 -1.29 -4.05 -29.50
C SER A 53 -0.33 -4.69 -28.50
N LEU A 54 0.27 -5.85 -28.83
CA LEU A 54 1.41 -6.39 -28.07
C LEU A 54 2.69 -5.64 -28.42
N ASP A 55 2.95 -5.39 -29.72
CA ASP A 55 4.11 -4.60 -30.15
C ASP A 55 4.12 -3.21 -29.48
N VAL A 56 2.98 -2.51 -29.51
CA VAL A 56 2.77 -1.21 -28.83
C VAL A 56 2.82 -1.31 -27.30
N ALA A 57 2.61 -2.50 -26.71
CA ALA A 57 2.78 -2.73 -25.27
C ALA A 57 4.22 -3.15 -24.88
N PHE A 58 5.08 -3.48 -25.85
CA PHE A 58 6.53 -3.62 -25.65
C PHE A 58 7.27 -2.31 -25.91
N ASP A 59 6.82 -1.51 -26.89
CA ASP A 59 7.37 -0.19 -27.21
C ASP A 59 6.79 0.94 -26.33
N GLY A 60 5.73 0.66 -25.56
CA GLY A 60 5.01 1.64 -24.76
C GLY A 60 5.71 1.97 -23.44
N ASP A 61 6.35 3.15 -23.39
CA ASP A 61 6.97 3.82 -22.24
C ASP A 61 7.50 2.90 -21.12
N GLU A 62 8.83 2.71 -21.06
CA GLU A 62 9.49 2.28 -19.82
C GLU A 62 9.09 3.26 -18.70
N LEU A 63 8.22 2.80 -17.79
CA LEU A 63 7.61 3.62 -16.76
C LEU A 63 8.70 4.21 -15.87
N ASP A 64 8.89 5.54 -15.97
CA ASP A 64 9.99 6.26 -15.34
C ASP A 64 10.03 5.95 -13.83
N PRO A 65 11.12 5.36 -13.29
CA PRO A 65 11.23 5.06 -11.87
C PRO A 65 11.26 6.32 -10.97
N ASN A 66 11.32 7.51 -11.56
CA ASN A 66 11.19 8.82 -10.90
C ASN A 66 9.78 9.44 -11.04
N ALA A 67 8.85 8.77 -11.74
CA ALA A 67 7.48 9.22 -11.87
C ALA A 67 6.79 9.33 -10.51
N LYS A 68 6.09 10.44 -10.28
CA LYS A 68 5.30 10.65 -9.05
C LYS A 68 3.98 9.91 -9.16
N THR A 69 3.72 8.99 -8.23
CA THR A 69 2.46 8.27 -8.12
C THR A 69 1.26 9.24 -8.08
N LEU A 70 0.25 8.94 -8.87
CA LEU A 70 -0.90 9.80 -9.14
C LEU A 70 -2.02 9.59 -8.11
N ILE A 71 -2.78 10.66 -7.84
CA ILE A 71 -4.06 10.58 -7.11
C ILE A 71 -5.08 9.92 -8.05
N GLN A 72 -5.59 8.76 -7.64
CA GLN A 72 -6.34 7.85 -8.50
C GLN A 72 -7.36 7.01 -7.70
N ARG A 73 -8.15 6.19 -8.40
CA ARG A 73 -9.06 5.23 -7.75
C ARG A 73 -8.29 4.08 -7.10
N VAL A 74 -8.83 3.53 -6.01
CA VAL A 74 -8.28 2.36 -5.31
C VAL A 74 -8.20 1.17 -6.27
N PRO A 75 -7.07 0.44 -6.32
CA PRO A 75 -6.90 -0.73 -7.18
C PRO A 75 -8.05 -1.73 -7.03
N SER A 76 -8.64 -2.14 -8.17
CA SER A 76 -9.87 -2.94 -8.17
C SER A 76 -9.77 -4.25 -7.37
N THR A 77 -8.56 -4.80 -7.21
CA THR A 77 -8.27 -5.97 -6.36
C THR A 77 -8.80 -5.79 -4.93
N LEU A 78 -8.48 -4.67 -4.28
CA LEU A 78 -8.95 -4.37 -2.91
C LEU A 78 -10.44 -4.05 -2.86
N SER A 79 -10.95 -3.34 -3.88
CA SER A 79 -12.35 -2.90 -3.95
C SER A 79 -13.35 -4.01 -4.36
N ARG A 80 -12.88 -5.21 -4.76
CA ARG A 80 -13.74 -6.37 -5.10
C ARG A 80 -14.53 -6.92 -3.92
N HIS A 81 -13.96 -6.89 -2.72
CA HIS A 81 -14.65 -7.36 -1.53
C HIS A 81 -15.42 -6.21 -0.86
N GLU A 82 -16.74 -6.36 -0.77
CA GLU A 82 -17.63 -5.32 -0.22
C GLU A 82 -17.24 -4.90 1.20
N ASP A 83 -16.77 -5.84 2.02
CA ASP A 83 -16.24 -5.60 3.38
C ASP A 83 -15.09 -4.57 3.43
N PHE A 84 -14.32 -4.41 2.34
CA PHE A 84 -13.21 -3.45 2.26
C PHE A 84 -13.65 -2.07 1.72
N ARG A 85 -14.72 -1.99 0.92
CA ARG A 85 -15.16 -0.73 0.28
C ARG A 85 -15.44 0.40 1.27
N LYS A 86 -15.91 0.04 2.48
CA LYS A 86 -16.18 0.98 3.59
C LYS A 86 -14.94 1.70 4.17
N TYR A 87 -13.72 1.23 3.88
CA TYR A 87 -12.49 1.90 4.31
C TYR A 87 -11.97 2.93 3.29
N PHE A 88 -12.51 2.95 2.07
CA PHE A 88 -12.03 3.79 0.97
C PHE A 88 -12.96 4.97 0.66
N ASN A 89 -14.25 4.85 0.95
CA ASN A 89 -15.23 5.92 0.73
C ASN A 89 -15.17 7.00 1.84
N PRO A 90 -15.27 8.30 1.50
CA PRO A 90 -15.43 9.39 2.48
C PRO A 90 -16.74 9.26 3.27
N LYS A 91 -16.70 9.72 4.53
CA LYS A 91 -17.77 9.57 5.52
C LYS A 91 -18.54 10.87 5.74
N VAL A 92 -17.90 12.02 5.50
CA VAL A 92 -18.42 13.37 5.76
C VAL A 92 -18.03 14.36 4.66
N ILE A 93 -16.80 14.35 4.15
CA ILE A 93 -16.30 15.46 3.32
C ILE A 93 -15.67 15.00 2.00
N SER A 94 -16.21 15.50 0.88
CA SER A 94 -15.58 15.35 -0.43
C SER A 94 -14.35 16.26 -0.52
N ILE A 95 -13.24 15.72 -1.03
CA ILE A 95 -11.98 16.44 -1.24
C ILE A 95 -11.42 16.05 -2.60
N GLY A 96 -11.35 17.02 -3.51
CA GLY A 96 -10.94 16.78 -4.89
C GLY A 96 -12.01 16.08 -5.74
N PRO A 97 -11.69 15.79 -7.01
CA PRO A 97 -12.68 15.59 -8.07
C PRO A 97 -13.34 14.21 -8.06
N LEU A 98 -12.71 13.22 -7.41
CA LEU A 98 -13.14 11.81 -7.45
C LEU A 98 -14.42 11.55 -6.64
N HIS A 99 -14.71 12.36 -5.61
CA HIS A 99 -15.94 12.26 -4.79
C HIS A 99 -16.78 13.56 -4.78
N HIS A 100 -16.38 14.59 -5.52
CA HIS A 100 -17.00 15.92 -5.44
C HIS A 100 -18.51 15.94 -5.70
N ASP A 101 -18.98 15.19 -6.69
CA ASP A 101 -20.40 15.14 -7.07
C ASP A 101 -21.17 13.97 -6.40
N ASP A 102 -20.65 13.41 -5.29
CA ASP A 102 -21.36 12.35 -4.55
C ASP A 102 -22.57 12.95 -3.78
N PRO A 103 -23.81 12.52 -4.09
CA PRO A 103 -25.00 13.11 -3.48
C PRO A 103 -25.11 12.83 -1.97
N THR A 104 -24.41 11.82 -1.44
CA THR A 104 -24.41 11.51 0.00
C THR A 104 -23.61 12.52 0.83
N LEU A 105 -22.66 13.23 0.21
CA LEU A 105 -21.78 14.20 0.87
C LEU A 105 -22.30 15.65 0.76
N HIS A 106 -23.30 15.90 -0.08
CA HIS A 106 -23.75 17.25 -0.44
C HIS A 106 -24.26 18.09 0.75
N GLU A 107 -24.72 17.48 1.85
CA GLU A 107 -25.07 18.22 3.08
C GLU A 107 -23.85 18.98 3.65
N PHE A 108 -22.67 18.39 3.56
CA PHE A 108 -21.44 18.91 4.14
C PHE A 108 -20.68 19.88 3.25
N GLU A 109 -21.04 20.03 1.96
CA GLU A 109 -20.46 21.08 1.09
C GLU A 109 -20.70 22.49 1.65
N LYS A 110 -21.88 22.73 2.25
CA LYS A 110 -22.20 23.98 2.97
C LYS A 110 -21.40 24.17 4.26
N PHE A 111 -20.87 23.09 4.84
CA PHE A 111 -19.95 23.13 5.97
C PHE A 111 -18.49 23.37 5.51
N LYS A 112 -18.05 22.69 4.43
CA LYS A 112 -16.76 22.88 3.77
C LYS A 112 -16.55 24.34 3.33
N LEU A 113 -17.56 24.97 2.72
CA LEU A 113 -17.53 26.40 2.37
C LEU A 113 -17.38 27.32 3.59
N LYS A 114 -17.92 26.97 4.77
CA LYS A 114 -17.71 27.75 6.01
C LYS A 114 -16.28 27.62 6.52
N LEU A 115 -15.68 26.42 6.45
CA LEU A 115 -14.28 26.22 6.79
C LEU A 115 -13.37 27.02 5.85
N ALA A 116 -13.64 27.01 4.55
CA ALA A 116 -12.90 27.82 3.57
C ALA A 116 -13.02 29.33 3.83
N ALA A 117 -14.21 29.84 4.13
CA ALA A 117 -14.41 31.24 4.49
C ALA A 117 -13.68 31.64 5.80
N LEU A 118 -13.62 30.73 6.78
CA LEU A 118 -12.85 30.92 8.02
C LEU A 118 -11.33 30.91 7.76
N PHE A 119 -10.83 30.04 6.87
CA PHE A 119 -9.42 30.08 6.44
C PHE A 119 -9.06 31.46 5.88
N VAL A 120 -9.82 31.93 4.89
CA VAL A 120 -9.62 33.23 4.23
C VAL A 120 -9.66 34.39 5.23
N LYS A 121 -10.52 34.32 6.26
CA LYS A 121 -10.52 35.31 7.35
C LYS A 121 -9.27 35.24 8.25
N ASN A 122 -8.76 34.03 8.51
CA ASN A 122 -7.70 33.78 9.50
C ASN A 122 -6.27 33.81 8.90
N ILE A 123 -6.13 33.72 7.58
CA ILE A 123 -4.86 33.81 6.83
C ILE A 123 -4.43 35.26 6.57
N GLY A 124 -5.36 36.23 6.63
CA GLY A 124 -5.08 37.66 6.47
C GLY A 124 -4.70 38.10 5.05
N VAL A 125 -4.81 37.21 4.06
CA VAL A 125 -4.54 37.48 2.64
C VAL A 125 -5.88 37.59 1.90
N ASP A 126 -5.94 38.49 0.92
CA ASP A 126 -7.10 38.62 0.04
C ASP A 126 -7.46 37.29 -0.66
N LYS A 127 -8.77 37.02 -0.74
CA LYS A 127 -9.35 35.78 -1.28
C LYS A 127 -9.04 35.62 -2.77
N ASP A 128 -9.10 36.72 -3.53
CA ASP A 128 -9.01 36.69 -4.99
C ASP A 128 -7.53 36.53 -5.40
N THR A 129 -6.62 37.13 -4.63
CA THR A 129 -5.17 36.89 -4.67
C THR A 129 -4.83 35.41 -4.40
N LEU A 130 -5.38 34.79 -3.35
CA LEU A 130 -5.17 33.37 -3.06
C LEU A 130 -5.70 32.46 -4.17
N TYR A 131 -6.92 32.74 -4.67
CA TYR A 131 -7.55 31.97 -5.75
C TYR A 131 -6.77 32.10 -7.07
N ASN A 132 -6.37 33.31 -7.47
CA ASN A 132 -5.62 33.54 -8.70
C ASN A 132 -4.25 32.85 -8.66
N ASN A 133 -3.53 32.91 -7.53
CA ASN A 133 -2.26 32.20 -7.36
C ASN A 133 -2.41 30.67 -7.55
N LEU A 134 -3.53 30.09 -7.13
CA LEU A 134 -3.84 28.68 -7.33
C LEU A 134 -4.23 28.39 -8.80
N LYS A 135 -5.12 29.22 -9.36
CA LYS A 135 -5.59 29.11 -10.76
C LYS A 135 -4.42 29.19 -11.76
N THR A 136 -3.37 29.96 -11.47
CA THR A 136 -2.16 30.04 -12.32
C THR A 136 -1.32 28.76 -12.32
N GLU A 137 -1.35 27.93 -11.28
CA GLU A 137 -0.62 26.64 -11.24
C GLU A 137 -1.53 25.43 -11.63
N ILE A 138 -2.78 25.64 -12.06
CA ILE A 138 -3.79 24.57 -12.24
C ILE A 138 -3.40 23.47 -13.22
N ASP A 139 -2.76 23.79 -14.35
CA ASP A 139 -2.33 22.79 -15.35
C ASP A 139 -1.13 21.94 -14.87
N GLY A 140 -0.42 22.41 -13.83
CA GLY A 140 0.53 21.61 -13.07
C GLY A 140 -0.19 20.70 -12.06
N LEU A 141 -1.17 21.24 -11.33
CA LEU A 141 -1.95 20.51 -10.33
C LEU A 141 -2.80 19.38 -10.95
N LYS A 142 -3.32 19.56 -12.17
CA LYS A 142 -4.02 18.51 -12.95
C LYS A 142 -3.15 17.27 -13.18
N LYS A 143 -1.83 17.44 -13.38
CA LYS A 143 -0.89 16.34 -13.67
C LYS A 143 -0.58 15.44 -12.46
N CYS A 144 -1.13 15.75 -11.28
CA CYS A 144 -1.01 14.92 -10.10
C CYS A 144 -2.14 13.87 -9.97
N TYR A 145 -3.01 13.72 -10.97
CA TYR A 145 -4.13 12.77 -10.99
C TYR A 145 -4.03 11.80 -12.17
N ASP A 146 -4.63 10.61 -12.05
CA ASP A 146 -4.99 9.77 -13.20
C ASP A 146 -5.90 10.58 -14.14
N PRO A 147 -5.57 10.73 -15.45
CA PRO A 147 -6.43 11.40 -16.42
C PRO A 147 -7.89 10.93 -16.42
N LYS A 148 -8.16 9.64 -16.16
CA LYS A 148 -9.53 9.09 -16.03
C LYS A 148 -10.26 9.65 -14.82
N GLY A 149 -9.54 9.97 -13.75
CA GLY A 149 -10.07 10.66 -12.56
C GLY A 149 -10.46 12.11 -12.83
N LEU A 150 -9.96 12.70 -13.92
CA LEU A 150 -10.23 14.09 -14.34
C LEU A 150 -11.10 14.21 -15.60
N GLU A 151 -11.60 13.12 -16.19
CA GLU A 151 -12.33 13.13 -17.47
C GLU A 151 -13.53 14.11 -17.45
N LYS A 152 -14.29 14.15 -16.35
CA LYS A 152 -15.42 15.09 -16.14
C LYS A 152 -15.00 16.57 -16.03
N TYR A 153 -13.70 16.84 -15.87
CA TYR A 153 -13.09 18.14 -15.61
C TYR A 153 -11.99 18.48 -16.64
N SER A 154 -11.95 17.79 -17.78
CA SER A 154 -10.95 18.01 -18.84
C SER A 154 -10.92 19.46 -19.29
N ASP A 155 -12.10 20.00 -19.61
CA ASP A 155 -12.28 21.29 -20.29
C ASP A 155 -12.58 22.42 -19.29
N ASP A 156 -12.93 22.07 -18.04
CA ASP A 156 -13.35 23.02 -16.99
C ASP A 156 -12.23 23.26 -15.97
N ASN A 157 -11.22 24.03 -16.37
CA ASN A 157 -10.15 24.51 -15.49
C ASN A 157 -10.68 25.40 -14.34
N GLU A 158 -11.82 26.07 -14.50
CA GLU A 158 -12.33 27.03 -13.52
C GLU A 158 -13.03 26.33 -12.35
N LYS A 159 -13.94 25.36 -12.62
CA LYS A 159 -14.56 24.54 -11.58
C LYS A 159 -13.51 23.74 -10.81
N LEU A 160 -12.49 23.21 -11.48
CA LEU A 160 -11.43 22.45 -10.80
C LEU A 160 -10.53 23.36 -9.94
N ALA A 161 -10.15 24.54 -10.42
CA ALA A 161 -9.41 25.52 -9.61
C ALA A 161 -10.23 25.98 -8.39
N TRP A 162 -11.53 26.22 -8.56
CA TRP A 162 -12.42 26.60 -7.46
C TRP A 162 -12.59 25.49 -6.42
N MET A 163 -12.74 24.23 -6.88
CA MET A 163 -12.76 23.04 -6.02
C MET A 163 -11.48 22.92 -5.19
N PHE A 164 -10.31 22.95 -5.82
CA PHE A 164 -9.02 22.86 -5.12
C PHE A 164 -8.83 24.02 -4.12
N PHE A 165 -9.29 25.22 -4.46
CA PHE A 165 -9.28 26.38 -3.57
C PHE A 165 -10.16 26.16 -2.32
N VAL A 166 -11.43 25.82 -2.51
CA VAL A 166 -12.39 25.59 -1.40
C VAL A 166 -11.93 24.44 -0.52
N ASP A 167 -11.60 23.29 -1.12
CA ASP A 167 -11.23 22.08 -0.41
C ASP A 167 -9.90 22.26 0.34
N GLY A 168 -8.90 22.89 -0.29
CA GLY A 168 -7.60 23.18 0.31
C GLY A 168 -7.71 24.15 1.51
N CYS A 169 -8.53 25.20 1.38
CA CYS A 169 -8.82 26.13 2.48
C CYS A 169 -9.54 25.40 3.64
N ALA A 170 -10.48 24.52 3.32
CA ALA A 170 -11.22 23.76 4.32
C ALA A 170 -10.34 22.78 5.11
N ILE A 171 -9.44 22.06 4.43
CA ILE A 171 -8.42 21.19 5.06
C ILE A 171 -7.59 21.98 6.06
N LEU A 172 -7.00 23.10 5.62
CA LEU A 172 -6.12 23.93 6.43
C LEU A 172 -6.83 24.45 7.69
N GLN A 173 -8.06 24.93 7.56
CA GLN A 173 -8.84 25.43 8.69
C GLN A 173 -9.30 24.31 9.64
N ALA A 174 -9.78 23.17 9.11
CA ALA A 174 -10.22 22.04 9.91
C ALA A 174 -9.06 21.47 10.76
N VAL A 175 -7.87 21.34 10.17
CA VAL A 175 -6.68 20.89 10.89
C VAL A 175 -6.22 21.96 11.90
N TYR A 176 -6.17 23.24 11.51
CA TYR A 176 -5.76 24.31 12.42
C TYR A 176 -6.67 24.45 13.66
N MET A 177 -7.98 24.23 13.54
CA MET A 177 -8.90 24.23 14.69
C MET A 177 -8.49 23.24 15.79
N ARG A 178 -7.97 22.06 15.42
CA ARG A 178 -7.60 20.98 16.34
C ARG A 178 -6.12 20.99 16.75
N TYR A 179 -5.24 21.50 15.88
CA TYR A 179 -3.79 21.42 16.00
C TYR A 179 -3.09 22.80 16.03
N ARG A 180 -3.83 23.88 16.35
CA ARG A 180 -3.25 25.16 16.81
C ARG A 180 -2.50 24.97 18.13
N ARG A 181 -1.40 25.71 18.31
CA ARG A 181 -0.73 25.82 19.63
C ARG A 181 -1.63 26.61 20.59
N GLN A 182 -1.66 26.25 21.87
CA GLN A 182 -2.51 26.89 22.89
C GLN A 182 -2.10 28.34 23.16
N ASP A 183 -0.82 28.66 22.94
CA ASP A 183 -0.19 29.98 23.03
C ASP A 183 -0.76 31.04 22.05
N TYR A 184 -1.64 30.67 21.11
CA TYR A 184 -2.49 31.61 20.37
C TYR A 184 -3.82 31.87 21.11
N ASP A 185 -3.77 32.72 22.13
CA ASP A 185 -4.96 33.24 22.82
C ASP A 185 -5.51 34.49 22.13
N SER A 186 -6.64 34.35 21.39
CA SER A 186 -7.50 35.45 20.98
C SER A 186 -8.89 34.98 20.53
N ALA A 187 -9.93 35.66 21.04
CA ALA A 187 -11.19 35.94 20.38
C ALA A 187 -12.04 34.76 19.84
N SER A 188 -12.70 34.07 20.77
CA SER A 188 -14.18 33.94 20.79
C SER A 188 -14.95 34.21 19.48
N ASN A 189 -14.96 33.24 18.57
CA ASN A 189 -16.04 32.99 17.61
C ASN A 189 -15.85 31.58 17.00
N GLU A 190 -15.50 30.61 17.85
CA GLU A 190 -15.41 29.21 17.42
C GLU A 190 -16.80 28.73 16.99
N LEU A 191 -16.89 28.40 15.70
CA LEU A 191 -18.02 27.65 15.16
C LEU A 191 -18.09 26.36 15.97
N VAL A 192 -19.22 26.09 16.65
CA VAL A 192 -19.36 24.94 17.57
C VAL A 192 -19.52 23.65 16.75
N ILE A 193 -18.42 23.24 16.13
CA ILE A 193 -18.28 21.99 15.40
C ILE A 193 -18.11 20.91 16.46
N LYS A 194 -19.01 19.91 16.46
CA LYS A 194 -18.86 18.76 17.33
C LYS A 194 -17.52 18.08 17.04
N ASN A 195 -16.73 17.78 18.07
CA ASN A 195 -15.45 17.07 17.93
C ASN A 195 -15.61 15.72 17.19
N GLU A 196 -16.79 15.09 17.30
CA GLU A 196 -17.24 13.93 16.52
C GLU A 196 -17.13 14.17 15.01
N LEU A 197 -17.71 15.27 14.50
CA LEU A 197 -17.71 15.62 13.08
C LEU A 197 -16.28 15.87 12.57
N LEU A 198 -15.46 16.57 13.35
CA LEU A 198 -14.04 16.76 13.03
C LEU A 198 -13.28 15.43 12.99
N THR A 199 -13.62 14.46 13.84
CA THR A 199 -12.96 13.15 13.87
C THR A 199 -13.22 12.37 12.59
N PHE A 200 -14.42 12.44 12.02
CA PHE A 200 -14.71 11.87 10.69
C PHE A 200 -13.99 12.64 9.57
N VAL A 201 -13.99 13.97 9.60
CA VAL A 201 -13.22 14.80 8.64
C VAL A 201 -11.73 14.39 8.63
N TYR A 202 -11.10 14.16 9.79
CA TYR A 202 -9.70 13.73 9.85
C TYR A 202 -9.45 12.30 9.34
N SER A 203 -10.44 11.40 9.40
CA SER A 203 -10.38 10.11 8.69
C SER A 203 -10.42 10.31 7.18
N ASP A 204 -11.33 11.16 6.71
CA ASP A 204 -11.52 11.46 5.28
C ASP A 204 -10.29 12.14 4.63
N LEU A 205 -9.44 12.83 5.41
CA LEU A 205 -8.18 13.44 4.93
C LEU A 205 -7.11 12.43 4.48
N PHE A 206 -7.24 11.15 4.84
CA PHE A 206 -6.28 10.09 4.52
C PHE A 206 -6.81 9.04 3.55
N LEU A 207 -7.98 9.27 2.93
CA LEU A 207 -8.49 8.36 1.91
C LEU A 207 -7.82 8.65 0.56
N LEU A 208 -7.38 7.61 -0.15
CA LEU A 208 -6.61 7.71 -1.39
C LEU A 208 -7.35 8.49 -2.49
N GLU A 209 -8.64 8.21 -2.64
CA GLU A 209 -9.50 8.88 -3.62
C GLU A 209 -9.92 10.30 -3.19
N ASN A 210 -9.66 10.69 -1.94
CA ASN A 210 -10.14 11.93 -1.33
C ASN A 210 -8.97 12.89 -1.04
N GLN A 211 -8.07 13.06 -2.03
CA GLN A 211 -6.83 13.82 -1.90
C GLN A 211 -6.82 15.05 -2.82
N LEU A 212 -6.10 16.09 -2.36
CA LEU A 212 -5.57 17.16 -3.21
C LEU A 212 -4.05 17.00 -3.36
N PRO A 213 -3.46 17.52 -4.46
CA PRO A 213 -2.02 17.70 -4.54
C PRO A 213 -1.56 18.58 -3.39
N PHE A 214 -0.56 18.15 -2.61
CA PHE A 214 -0.07 18.87 -1.43
C PHE A 214 0.37 20.30 -1.77
N ARG A 215 0.79 20.51 -3.02
CA ARG A 215 1.09 21.81 -3.60
C ARG A 215 -0.04 22.84 -3.41
N VAL A 216 -1.31 22.43 -3.45
CA VAL A 216 -2.46 23.31 -3.13
C VAL A 216 -2.32 23.92 -1.73
N LEU A 217 -1.95 23.10 -0.75
CA LEU A 217 -1.78 23.53 0.64
C LEU A 217 -0.61 24.51 0.76
N GLU A 218 0.50 24.27 0.04
CA GLU A 218 1.62 25.23 -0.01
C GLU A 218 1.23 26.57 -0.63
N LEU A 219 0.47 26.55 -1.73
CA LEU A 219 0.03 27.76 -2.44
C LEU A 219 -0.81 28.67 -1.56
N LEU A 220 -1.77 28.08 -0.84
CA LEU A 220 -2.64 28.79 0.09
C LEU A 220 -1.90 29.31 1.34
N THR A 221 -0.69 28.81 1.62
CA THR A 221 0.09 29.13 2.83
C THR A 221 1.44 29.82 2.56
N ARG A 222 1.64 30.35 1.34
CA ARG A 222 2.85 31.13 0.96
C ARG A 222 3.11 32.36 1.85
N SER A 223 2.10 32.89 2.54
CA SER A 223 2.23 34.06 3.42
C SER A 223 2.92 33.75 4.75
N ASN A 224 3.37 34.77 5.49
CA ASN A 224 3.96 34.56 6.81
C ASN A 224 2.96 33.93 7.80
N ASP A 225 1.69 34.36 7.75
CA ASP A 225 0.59 33.76 8.48
C ASP A 225 0.23 32.34 8.04
N GLY A 226 0.57 31.94 6.81
CA GLY A 226 0.38 30.56 6.33
C GLY A 226 1.17 29.51 7.11
N LYS A 227 2.30 29.91 7.72
CA LYS A 227 3.16 29.01 8.51
C LYS A 227 2.40 28.33 9.64
N LYS A 228 1.53 29.05 10.37
CA LYS A 228 0.76 28.50 11.51
C LYS A 228 -0.21 27.38 11.10
N PHE A 229 -0.70 27.42 9.85
CA PHE A 229 -1.53 26.37 9.27
C PHE A 229 -0.69 25.17 8.80
N MET A 230 0.44 25.40 8.12
CA MET A 230 1.33 24.29 7.72
C MET A 230 1.93 23.56 8.91
N GLU A 231 2.30 24.25 9.98
CA GLU A 231 2.69 23.60 11.22
C GLU A 231 1.57 22.74 11.83
N ALA A 232 0.31 23.17 11.71
CA ALA A 232 -0.82 22.37 12.16
C ALA A 232 -0.99 21.10 11.30
N ILE A 233 -0.73 21.17 9.99
CA ILE A 233 -0.66 19.99 9.10
C ILE A 233 0.46 19.03 9.58
N ILE A 234 1.65 19.53 9.90
CA ILE A 234 2.74 18.66 10.42
C ILE A 234 2.36 18.04 11.77
N ARG A 235 1.81 18.82 12.70
CA ARG A 235 1.33 18.31 14.00
C ARG A 235 0.20 17.28 13.86
N PHE A 236 -0.67 17.41 12.85
CA PHE A 236 -1.69 16.42 12.51
C PHE A 236 -1.08 15.09 12.03
N ILE A 237 -0.13 15.15 11.09
CA ILE A 237 0.61 13.97 10.63
C ILE A 237 1.33 13.28 11.79
N ASP A 238 2.09 14.03 12.61
CA ASP A 238 2.77 13.49 13.79
C ASP A 238 1.80 12.86 14.80
N SER A 239 0.63 13.47 15.05
CA SER A 239 -0.36 12.94 16.01
C SER A 239 -1.06 11.64 15.56
N THR A 240 -1.03 11.35 14.26
CA THR A 240 -1.58 10.12 13.67
C THR A 240 -0.65 8.94 13.95
N VAL A 241 0.64 9.20 14.11
CA VAL A 241 1.69 8.20 14.32
C VAL A 241 1.92 7.92 15.81
N LYS A 242 2.27 6.67 16.15
CA LYS A 242 2.48 6.22 17.54
C LYS A 242 3.97 6.16 17.87
N GLU A 243 4.44 7.05 18.73
CA GLU A 243 5.86 7.17 19.13
C GLU A 243 5.96 7.08 20.66
N PRO A 244 6.62 6.06 21.24
CA PRO A 244 6.49 5.77 22.67
C PRO A 244 7.37 6.63 23.60
N GLN A 245 8.20 7.54 23.08
CA GLN A 245 8.97 8.50 23.88
C GLN A 245 9.03 9.89 23.21
N SER A 246 7.98 10.70 23.37
CA SER A 246 7.97 12.09 22.91
C SER A 246 8.49 13.06 23.99
N HIS A 247 9.80 13.28 24.03
CA HIS A 247 10.24 14.65 24.30
C HIS A 247 9.86 15.51 23.09
N GLN A 248 9.29 16.69 23.33
CA GLN A 248 8.62 17.52 22.34
C GLN A 248 9.61 18.20 21.38
N GLN A 249 10.20 17.42 20.46
CA GLN A 249 11.22 17.86 19.51
C GLN A 249 10.59 18.18 18.16
N ASP A 250 10.23 19.46 17.95
CA ASP A 250 9.54 19.98 16.77
C ASP A 250 10.14 19.50 15.42
N SER A 251 9.31 18.87 14.59
CA SER A 251 9.33 18.91 13.12
C SER A 251 10.65 18.61 12.36
N GLU A 252 11.66 18.01 13.00
CA GLU A 252 12.98 17.78 12.38
C GLU A 252 12.87 16.88 11.13
N TRP A 253 11.99 15.89 11.19
CA TRP A 253 11.69 14.97 10.08
C TRP A 253 11.22 15.70 8.82
N TRP A 254 10.34 16.70 8.98
CA TRP A 254 9.76 17.47 7.87
C TRP A 254 10.84 18.27 7.13
N GLN A 255 11.77 18.87 7.86
CA GLN A 255 12.89 19.64 7.31
C GLN A 255 13.99 18.76 6.70
N GLN A 256 14.09 17.50 7.10
CA GLN A 256 14.96 16.50 6.44
C GLN A 256 14.27 15.91 5.19
N MET A 257 12.96 15.66 5.25
CA MET A 257 12.15 15.11 4.16
C MET A 257 12.11 16.05 2.96
N LYS A 258 11.82 17.34 3.17
CA LYS A 258 11.77 18.36 2.10
C LYS A 258 13.11 18.62 1.37
N LYS A 259 14.20 17.96 1.76
CA LYS A 259 15.50 17.97 1.06
C LYS A 259 15.74 16.73 0.21
N LYS A 260 14.89 15.70 0.35
CA LYS A 260 15.03 14.38 -0.28
C LYS A 260 13.90 14.10 -1.27
N GLU A 261 12.68 14.55 -0.97
CA GLU A 261 11.48 14.23 -1.74
C GLU A 261 10.45 15.38 -1.64
N GLU A 262 9.62 15.55 -2.66
CA GLU A 262 8.50 16.50 -2.61
C GLU A 262 7.20 15.80 -2.16
N PRO A 263 6.44 16.35 -1.21
CA PRO A 263 5.17 15.75 -0.79
C PRO A 263 4.13 15.80 -1.92
N ILE A 264 3.59 14.65 -2.32
CA ILE A 264 2.59 14.56 -3.39
C ILE A 264 1.20 14.91 -2.88
N HIS A 265 0.76 14.35 -1.75
CA HIS A 265 -0.53 14.60 -1.08
C HIS A 265 -0.46 14.21 0.42
N LEU A 266 -1.54 14.36 1.20
CA LEU A 266 -1.54 14.14 2.67
C LEU A 266 -1.28 12.68 3.06
N LEU A 267 -1.92 11.72 2.39
CA LEU A 267 -1.69 10.29 2.60
C LEU A 267 -0.23 9.90 2.25
N HIS A 268 0.36 10.49 1.20
CA HIS A 268 1.79 10.32 0.94
C HIS A 268 2.65 10.86 2.09
N LEU A 269 2.30 12.04 2.64
CA LEU A 269 3.06 12.63 3.74
C LEU A 269 2.99 11.78 5.02
N LEU A 270 1.84 11.17 5.33
CA LEU A 270 1.70 10.19 6.40
C LEU A 270 2.60 8.98 6.16
N ARG A 271 2.62 8.45 4.93
CA ARG A 271 3.50 7.35 4.52
C ARG A 271 4.97 7.69 4.77
N VAL A 272 5.45 8.84 4.31
CA VAL A 272 6.86 9.24 4.48
C VAL A 272 7.19 9.42 5.97
N ARG A 273 6.24 9.90 6.81
CA ARG A 273 6.44 9.98 8.26
C ARG A 273 6.58 8.61 8.94
N LEU A 274 5.80 7.61 8.50
CA LEU A 274 5.89 6.22 8.98
C LEU A 274 7.16 5.50 8.52
N LEU A 275 7.83 6.01 7.48
CA LEU A 275 9.10 5.46 6.96
C LEU A 275 10.31 6.32 7.34
N PHE A 276 10.11 7.45 8.01
CA PHE A 276 11.18 8.32 8.49
C PHE A 276 11.91 7.65 9.66
N LYS A 277 13.17 7.28 9.43
CA LYS A 277 14.11 6.97 10.50
C LYS A 277 14.97 8.19 10.79
N LYS A 278 15.04 8.61 12.06
CA LYS A 278 15.93 9.68 12.48
C LYS A 278 17.38 9.30 12.21
N GLU A 279 18.11 10.17 11.51
CA GLU A 279 19.55 10.04 11.36
C GLU A 279 20.22 10.27 12.72
N GLU A 280 20.58 9.18 13.41
CA GLU A 280 21.46 9.26 14.57
C GLU A 280 22.81 9.80 14.11
N LYS A 281 23.12 11.05 14.46
CA LYS A 281 24.48 11.56 14.39
C LYS A 281 25.36 10.63 15.23
N GLU A 282 26.28 9.91 14.59
CA GLU A 282 27.15 8.94 15.26
C GLU A 282 27.77 9.59 16.50
N LYS A 283 27.33 9.16 17.69
CA LYS A 283 28.08 9.41 18.92
C LYS A 283 29.35 8.60 18.80
N GLN A 284 30.39 9.23 18.24
CA GLN A 284 31.67 8.60 17.88
C GLN A 284 32.41 8.09 19.11
N TRP A 285 31.94 6.95 19.60
CA TRP A 285 32.35 6.35 20.86
C TRP A 285 33.81 5.91 20.68
N ARG A 286 34.73 6.53 21.45
CA ARG A 286 36.16 6.18 21.45
C ARG A 286 36.42 4.83 22.14
N VAL A 287 35.73 3.80 21.69
CA VAL A 287 35.95 2.40 22.07
C VAL A 287 37.21 1.90 21.37
N CYS A 288 38.05 1.17 22.08
CA CYS A 288 39.35 0.73 21.57
C CYS A 288 39.22 -0.02 20.23
N ARG A 289 40.10 0.32 19.27
CA ARG A 289 40.15 -0.23 17.90
C ARG A 289 40.29 -1.76 17.84
N PHE A 290 40.68 -2.39 18.96
CA PHE A 290 40.71 -3.83 19.17
C PHE A 290 39.31 -4.42 19.37
N CYS A 291 38.49 -3.79 20.21
CA CYS A 291 37.11 -4.21 20.48
C CYS A 291 36.22 -4.09 19.24
N THR A 292 36.42 -3.06 18.40
CA THR A 292 35.69 -2.91 17.13
C THR A 292 36.01 -4.04 16.15
N ARG A 293 37.26 -4.52 16.10
CA ARG A 293 37.63 -5.69 15.29
C ARG A 293 37.02 -6.99 15.83
N LEU A 294 36.95 -7.17 17.15
CA LEU A 294 36.32 -8.34 17.75
C LEU A 294 34.79 -8.34 17.54
N PHE A 295 34.14 -7.18 17.67
CA PHE A 295 32.70 -7.00 17.42
C PHE A 295 32.36 -7.24 15.94
N MET A 296 33.13 -6.67 15.01
CA MET A 296 33.06 -6.98 13.57
C MET A 296 33.25 -8.49 13.32
N TYR A 297 34.25 -9.13 13.92
CA TYR A 297 34.52 -10.57 13.73
C TYR A 297 33.38 -11.47 14.25
N LEU A 298 32.69 -11.05 15.32
CA LEU A 298 31.51 -11.77 15.85
C LEU A 298 30.27 -11.60 14.96
N ILE A 299 30.05 -10.41 14.39
CA ILE A 299 28.96 -10.15 13.44
C ILE A 299 29.21 -10.86 12.10
N ASN A 300 30.44 -10.78 11.57
CA ASN A 300 30.81 -11.29 10.26
C ASN A 300 31.00 -12.83 10.21
N ARG A 301 30.61 -13.54 11.28
CA ARG A 301 30.61 -15.02 11.31
C ARG A 301 29.36 -15.62 10.64
N SER A 302 28.34 -14.79 10.38
CA SER A 302 27.18 -15.14 9.53
C SER A 302 27.53 -15.01 8.04
N ASN A 303 28.32 -15.95 7.53
CA ASN A 303 28.58 -16.05 6.08
C ASN A 303 27.26 -16.22 5.31
N PRO A 304 26.99 -15.42 4.27
CA PRO A 304 25.81 -15.59 3.41
C PRO A 304 26.02 -16.80 2.49
N THR A 305 25.70 -17.99 2.99
CA THR A 305 25.49 -19.17 2.14
C THR A 305 24.39 -18.84 1.15
N ARG A 306 24.66 -18.95 -0.17
CA ARG A 306 23.72 -18.60 -1.25
C ARG A 306 22.35 -19.23 -0.99
N THR A 307 21.41 -18.43 -0.48
CA THR A 307 20.09 -18.90 -0.09
C THR A 307 19.32 -19.29 -1.35
N LYS A 308 18.72 -20.49 -1.33
CA LYS A 308 17.70 -20.82 -2.30
C LYS A 308 16.51 -19.88 -2.10
N TRP A 309 15.69 -19.69 -3.13
CA TRP A 309 14.43 -18.96 -3.04
C TRP A 309 13.45 -19.71 -2.11
N HIS A 310 13.58 -19.45 -0.81
CA HIS A 310 12.74 -20.03 0.22
C HIS A 310 11.31 -19.50 0.04
N HIS A 311 10.44 -20.40 -0.42
CA HIS A 311 9.00 -20.16 -0.47
C HIS A 311 8.48 -19.92 0.95
N SER A 312 7.30 -19.29 1.06
CA SER A 312 6.73 -18.83 2.34
C SER A 312 6.82 -19.90 3.43
N HIS A 313 7.74 -19.70 4.38
CA HIS A 313 7.79 -20.49 5.60
C HIS A 313 6.67 -20.00 6.51
N THR A 314 5.79 -20.90 6.95
CA THR A 314 4.85 -20.57 8.03
C THR A 314 5.63 -20.06 9.23
N ILE A 315 5.26 -18.88 9.71
CA ILE A 315 5.82 -18.22 10.87
C ILE A 315 4.87 -18.52 12.03
N CYS A 316 5.43 -18.71 13.22
CA CYS A 316 4.63 -18.83 14.44
C CYS A 316 3.78 -17.57 14.67
N ASN A 317 2.49 -17.75 14.93
CA ASN A 317 1.62 -16.68 15.43
C ASN A 317 2.08 -16.20 16.82
N ILE A 318 1.56 -15.07 17.29
CA ILE A 318 1.99 -14.45 18.55
C ILE A 318 1.76 -15.36 19.77
N LYS A 319 0.70 -16.17 19.75
CA LYS A 319 0.38 -17.24 20.70
C LYS A 319 1.50 -18.29 20.77
N GLU A 320 1.94 -18.81 19.64
CA GLU A 320 3.08 -19.74 19.58
C GLU A 320 4.41 -19.08 19.97
N LEU A 321 4.65 -17.83 19.58
CA LEU A 321 5.87 -17.09 19.94
C LEU A 321 5.99 -16.86 21.46
N LYS A 322 4.90 -16.44 22.13
CA LYS A 322 4.90 -16.34 23.60
C LYS A 322 5.11 -17.71 24.25
N ASN A 323 4.52 -18.78 23.71
CA ASN A 323 4.75 -20.16 24.20
C ASN A 323 6.20 -20.63 24.01
N ALA A 324 6.88 -20.20 22.94
CA ALA A 324 8.31 -20.44 22.70
C ALA A 324 9.25 -19.61 23.60
N GLY A 325 8.71 -18.70 24.42
CA GLY A 325 9.49 -17.82 25.31
C GLY A 325 9.97 -16.52 24.65
N VAL A 326 9.40 -16.14 23.50
CA VAL A 326 9.69 -14.85 22.85
C VAL A 326 8.95 -13.73 23.57
N TRP A 327 9.69 -12.71 24.01
CA TRP A 327 9.10 -11.49 24.57
C TRP A 327 8.80 -10.46 23.48
N LEU A 328 7.62 -9.85 23.55
CA LEU A 328 7.21 -8.76 22.65
C LEU A 328 7.51 -7.40 23.31
N LYS A 329 8.02 -6.45 22.52
CA LYS A 329 8.09 -5.04 22.93
C LYS A 329 7.81 -4.12 21.73
N ALA A 330 7.14 -3.00 21.95
CA ALA A 330 7.24 -1.86 21.05
C ALA A 330 8.71 -1.53 20.70
N SER A 331 8.95 -1.14 19.45
CA SER A 331 10.16 -0.41 19.07
C SER A 331 10.20 0.95 19.76
N GLU A 332 11.38 1.56 19.84
CA GLU A 332 11.54 2.91 20.41
C GLU A 332 11.26 4.01 19.38
N THR A 333 11.20 3.67 18.09
CA THR A 333 10.80 4.55 16.99
C THR A 333 9.44 4.13 16.42
N SER A 334 8.81 5.06 15.70
CA SER A 334 7.61 4.82 14.89
C SER A 334 7.89 4.33 13.46
N CYS A 335 9.17 4.15 13.09
CA CYS A 335 9.56 3.82 11.72
C CYS A 335 9.29 2.33 11.41
N LEU A 336 8.45 2.01 10.42
CA LEU A 336 8.06 0.63 10.10
C LEU A 336 9.24 -0.29 9.73
N LYS A 337 10.40 0.27 9.37
CA LYS A 337 11.63 -0.48 9.07
C LYS A 337 12.39 -0.94 10.33
N ASP A 338 12.09 -0.38 11.51
CA ASP A 338 12.76 -0.70 12.79
C ASP A 338 12.15 -1.92 13.49
N VAL A 339 11.95 -2.99 12.71
CA VAL A 339 11.62 -4.34 13.17
C VAL A 339 12.91 -5.09 13.51
N SER A 340 12.94 -5.79 14.65
CA SER A 340 14.07 -6.68 14.95
C SER A 340 13.70 -7.89 15.82
N PHE A 341 14.36 -9.02 15.55
CA PHE A 341 14.34 -10.21 16.41
C PHE A 341 15.76 -10.46 16.91
N ASN A 342 15.97 -10.27 18.22
CA ASN A 342 17.30 -10.26 18.85
C ASN A 342 17.23 -10.92 20.24
N ARG A 343 18.31 -11.61 20.61
CA ARG A 343 18.46 -12.22 21.94
C ARG A 343 18.97 -11.19 22.95
N PHE A 344 18.29 -11.05 24.08
CA PHE A 344 18.77 -10.24 25.21
C PHE A 344 18.93 -11.14 26.45
N LEU A 345 20.18 -11.25 26.93
CA LEU A 345 20.61 -12.23 27.93
C LEU A 345 20.25 -13.66 27.50
N PHE A 346 19.14 -14.19 28.00
CA PHE A 346 18.66 -15.54 27.71
C PHE A 346 17.37 -15.57 26.87
N LEU A 347 16.59 -14.48 26.89
CA LEU A 347 15.30 -14.35 26.23
C LEU A 347 15.47 -13.89 24.78
N GLU A 348 14.70 -14.46 23.86
CA GLU A 348 14.50 -13.87 22.55
C GLU A 348 13.47 -12.74 22.63
N LYS A 349 13.69 -11.68 21.86
CA LYS A 349 12.86 -10.48 21.89
C LYS A 349 12.50 -10.06 20.47
N LEU A 350 11.20 -9.98 20.19
CA LEU A 350 10.64 -9.41 18.98
C LEU A 350 10.25 -7.95 19.26
N GLN A 351 10.88 -7.02 18.52
CA GLN A 351 10.57 -5.60 18.56
C GLN A 351 9.89 -5.17 17.26
N LEU A 352 8.74 -4.49 17.41
CA LEU A 352 7.86 -4.08 16.32
C LEU A 352 7.49 -2.60 16.48
N PRO A 353 7.60 -1.77 15.42
CA PRO A 353 7.16 -0.38 15.42
C PRO A 353 5.66 -0.22 15.76
N PRO A 354 5.28 0.68 16.70
CA PRO A 354 3.89 0.90 17.04
C PRO A 354 3.05 1.43 15.86
N ILE A 355 1.91 0.80 15.58
CA ILE A 355 0.99 1.19 14.49
C ILE A 355 -0.46 1.23 14.96
N THR A 356 -1.29 2.07 14.34
CA THR A 356 -2.75 2.07 14.53
C THR A 356 -3.42 1.54 13.27
N VAL A 357 -4.07 0.38 13.35
CA VAL A 357 -4.82 -0.20 12.22
C VAL A 357 -6.17 0.49 12.11
N ASP A 358 -6.42 1.10 10.96
CA ASP A 358 -7.56 1.98 10.68
C ASP A 358 -7.75 2.21 9.17
N ASP A 359 -8.73 3.05 8.81
CA ASP A 359 -9.00 3.47 7.42
C ASP A 359 -7.73 4.01 6.73
N SER A 360 -6.89 4.81 7.41
CA SER A 360 -5.69 5.39 6.82
C SER A 360 -4.65 4.33 6.48
N THR A 361 -4.54 3.28 7.29
CA THR A 361 -3.67 2.12 7.01
C THR A 361 -4.17 1.33 5.79
N MET A 362 -5.49 1.15 5.65
CA MET A 362 -6.07 0.54 4.44
C MET A 362 -5.76 1.35 3.17
N ASN A 363 -5.82 2.68 3.26
CA ASN A 363 -5.51 3.57 2.14
C ASN A 363 -4.00 3.66 1.85
N LEU A 364 -3.13 3.55 2.86
CA LEU A 364 -1.69 3.40 2.66
C LEU A 364 -1.35 2.11 1.90
N ILE A 365 -2.02 0.99 2.21
CA ILE A 365 -1.90 -0.25 1.43
C ILE A 365 -2.36 -0.02 -0.01
N ALA A 366 -3.55 0.57 -0.21
CA ALA A 366 -4.08 0.85 -1.54
C ALA A 366 -3.15 1.73 -2.38
N TYR A 367 -2.55 2.76 -1.76
CA TYR A 367 -1.57 3.65 -2.39
C TYR A 367 -0.27 2.91 -2.78
N GLU A 368 0.24 2.02 -1.92
CA GLU A 368 1.38 1.17 -2.28
C GLU A 368 1.01 0.05 -3.29
N MET A 369 -0.28 -0.15 -3.61
CA MET A 369 -0.76 -1.12 -4.61
C MET A 369 -1.20 -0.48 -5.94
N CYS A 370 -1.03 0.84 -6.11
CA CYS A 370 -1.28 1.53 -7.37
C CYS A 370 -0.28 1.08 -8.47
N PRO A 371 -0.69 0.94 -9.75
CA PRO A 371 0.19 0.39 -10.80
C PRO A 371 1.45 1.22 -11.11
N ASP A 372 1.39 2.52 -10.81
CA ASP A 372 2.43 3.55 -10.97
C ASP A 372 3.22 3.80 -9.67
N PHE A 373 3.17 2.88 -8.72
CA PHE A 373 3.90 2.95 -7.46
C PHE A 373 5.27 2.23 -7.54
N TYR A 374 6.33 2.99 -7.83
CA TYR A 374 7.71 2.47 -7.95
C TYR A 374 8.54 2.55 -6.66
N ASN A 375 7.97 3.05 -5.57
CA ASN A 375 8.65 3.20 -4.28
C ASN A 375 8.59 1.87 -3.49
N ASN A 376 9.26 1.79 -2.33
CA ASN A 376 9.29 0.56 -1.53
C ASN A 376 7.92 0.24 -0.89
N PHE A 377 7.37 -0.96 -1.15
CA PHE A 377 6.12 -1.50 -0.58
C PHE A 377 6.19 -1.75 0.94
N THR A 378 6.71 -0.82 1.75
CA THR A 378 7.04 -1.07 3.16
C THR A 378 5.81 -1.16 4.05
N VAL A 379 4.77 -0.35 3.81
CA VAL A 379 3.53 -0.43 4.62
C VAL A 379 2.83 -1.76 4.35
N THR A 380 2.65 -2.12 3.07
CA THR A 380 2.07 -3.40 2.64
C THR A 380 2.90 -4.59 3.13
N SER A 381 4.24 -4.48 3.15
CA SER A 381 5.12 -5.52 3.69
C SER A 381 5.08 -5.63 5.21
N TYR A 382 4.83 -4.53 5.93
CA TYR A 382 4.70 -4.54 7.38
C TYR A 382 3.35 -5.12 7.80
N MET A 383 2.28 -4.76 7.09
CA MET A 383 0.96 -5.35 7.27
C MET A 383 0.98 -6.85 6.92
N GLY A 384 1.61 -7.25 5.81
CA GLY A 384 1.93 -8.64 5.47
C GLY A 384 3.04 -9.31 6.33
N PHE A 385 3.49 -8.65 7.39
CA PHE A 385 4.29 -9.26 8.45
C PHE A 385 3.49 -9.40 9.76
N LEU A 386 2.72 -8.38 10.14
CA LEU A 386 1.73 -8.47 11.23
C LEU A 386 0.68 -9.56 10.95
N ASP A 387 0.22 -9.68 9.71
CA ASP A 387 -0.62 -10.78 9.23
C ASP A 387 -0.02 -12.15 9.57
N SER A 388 1.23 -12.41 9.16
CA SER A 388 1.97 -13.64 9.48
C SER A 388 2.33 -13.84 10.97
N LEU A 389 1.77 -13.01 11.86
CA LEU A 389 1.88 -13.09 13.31
C LEU A 389 0.48 -13.12 14.00
N ILE A 390 -0.60 -12.77 13.31
CA ILE A 390 -1.97 -12.65 13.83
C ILE A 390 -2.84 -13.74 13.20
N ASP A 391 -3.28 -14.69 14.01
CA ASP A 391 -4.17 -15.78 13.58
C ASP A 391 -5.53 -15.64 14.29
N GLU A 392 -5.49 -15.42 15.61
CA GLU A 392 -6.67 -15.23 16.47
C GLU A 392 -6.76 -13.81 17.07
N ALA A 393 -7.94 -13.43 17.57
CA ALA A 393 -8.16 -12.18 18.31
C ALA A 393 -7.24 -12.04 19.55
N GLU A 394 -6.89 -13.16 20.18
CA GLU A 394 -5.96 -13.21 21.30
C GLU A 394 -4.51 -12.82 20.89
N ASP A 395 -4.14 -12.91 19.61
CA ASP A 395 -2.86 -12.40 19.10
C ASP A 395 -2.86 -10.87 18.95
N VAL A 396 -3.96 -10.31 18.43
CA VAL A 396 -4.19 -8.85 18.36
C VAL A 396 -4.10 -8.24 19.75
N LYS A 397 -4.81 -8.83 20.72
CA LYS A 397 -4.75 -8.46 22.13
C LYS A 397 -3.33 -8.51 22.68
N LYS A 398 -2.59 -9.61 22.46
CA LYS A 398 -1.19 -9.76 22.91
C LYS A 398 -0.23 -8.72 22.30
N LEU A 399 -0.51 -8.19 21.11
CA LEU A 399 0.23 -7.10 20.46
C LEU A 399 -0.16 -5.72 21.04
N ARG A 400 -1.44 -5.49 21.33
CA ARG A 400 -1.93 -4.30 22.04
C ARG A 400 -1.35 -4.19 23.44
N ASP A 401 -1.36 -5.29 24.19
CA ASP A 401 -0.79 -5.38 25.54
C ASP A 401 0.73 -5.11 25.56
N ALA A 402 1.41 -5.31 24.41
CA ALA A 402 2.83 -5.00 24.22
C ALA A 402 3.10 -3.58 23.67
N GLY A 403 2.05 -2.76 23.47
CA GLY A 403 2.13 -1.41 22.90
C GLY A 403 2.44 -1.35 21.41
N ILE A 404 2.27 -2.46 20.68
CA ILE A 404 2.66 -2.60 19.27
C ILE A 404 1.49 -2.27 18.34
N LEU A 405 0.29 -2.74 18.66
CA LEU A 405 -0.88 -2.61 17.79
C LEU A 405 -2.01 -1.85 18.52
N TYR A 406 -2.47 -0.78 17.91
CA TYR A 406 -3.68 -0.05 18.27
C TYR A 406 -4.71 -0.23 17.14
N HIS A 407 -6.00 -0.10 17.42
CA HIS A 407 -7.06 -0.22 16.41
C HIS A 407 -8.20 0.78 16.68
N ARG A 408 -8.94 1.17 15.62
CA ARG A 408 -10.23 1.88 15.73
C ARG A 408 -11.45 1.02 15.40
N PHE A 409 -11.25 -0.30 15.42
CA PHE A 409 -12.27 -1.34 15.22
C PHE A 409 -13.00 -1.67 16.51
N GLY A 410 -14.21 -2.23 16.41
CA GLY A 410 -15.08 -2.52 17.55
C GLY A 410 -14.59 -3.65 18.46
N SER A 411 -13.77 -4.57 17.95
CA SER A 411 -13.18 -5.65 18.75
C SER A 411 -11.86 -6.19 18.17
N ASP A 412 -11.16 -7.04 18.94
CA ASP A 412 -9.96 -7.75 18.48
C ASP A 412 -10.29 -8.77 17.37
N GLU A 413 -11.48 -9.37 17.41
CA GLU A 413 -11.98 -10.32 16.42
C GLU A 413 -12.21 -9.66 15.06
N GLU A 414 -12.62 -8.38 15.02
CA GLU A 414 -12.71 -7.62 13.76
C GLU A 414 -11.33 -7.41 13.13
N VAL A 415 -10.30 -7.12 13.94
CA VAL A 415 -8.93 -6.91 13.46
C VAL A 415 -8.31 -8.22 12.97
N ALA A 416 -8.49 -9.33 13.70
CA ALA A 416 -8.01 -10.65 13.26
C ALA A 416 -8.69 -11.07 11.92
N LYS A 417 -10.00 -10.86 11.79
CA LYS A 417 -10.73 -11.09 10.53
C LYS A 417 -10.26 -10.17 9.40
N LEU A 418 -9.87 -8.93 9.69
CA LEU A 418 -9.32 -8.00 8.71
C LEU A 418 -8.01 -8.55 8.13
N PHE A 419 -7.04 -8.94 8.97
CA PHE A 419 -5.76 -9.51 8.52
C PHE A 419 -5.98 -10.79 7.71
N ASN A 420 -6.64 -11.79 8.31
CA ASN A 420 -6.92 -13.09 7.66
C ASN A 420 -7.67 -12.96 6.31
N LYS A 421 -8.44 -11.88 6.10
CA LYS A 421 -9.07 -11.59 4.80
C LYS A 421 -8.20 -10.75 3.86
N MET A 422 -7.35 -9.84 4.35
CA MET A 422 -6.45 -9.06 3.49
C MET A 422 -5.39 -9.95 2.83
N ASN A 423 -4.94 -11.01 3.51
CA ASN A 423 -3.87 -11.91 3.05
C ASN A 423 -4.08 -12.48 1.63
N THR A 424 -5.34 -12.60 1.15
CA THR A 424 -5.63 -13.05 -0.22
C THR A 424 -5.24 -12.07 -1.31
N ASP A 425 -5.17 -10.77 -0.99
CA ASP A 425 -5.04 -9.69 -1.97
C ASP A 425 -3.76 -8.84 -1.78
N LEU A 426 -3.09 -8.92 -0.62
CA LEU A 426 -1.83 -8.20 -0.37
C LEU A 426 -0.67 -8.79 -1.19
N VAL A 427 0.14 -7.92 -1.79
CA VAL A 427 1.40 -8.29 -2.47
C VAL A 427 2.59 -7.68 -1.70
N PRO A 428 2.97 -8.23 -0.53
CA PRO A 428 4.09 -7.71 0.26
C PRO A 428 5.44 -8.01 -0.42
N SER A 429 6.41 -7.12 -0.26
CA SER A 429 7.78 -7.37 -0.72
C SER A 429 8.40 -8.51 0.09
N PRO A 430 8.85 -9.61 -0.55
CA PRO A 430 9.43 -10.74 0.17
C PRO A 430 10.76 -10.42 0.85
N MET A 431 11.42 -9.31 0.46
CA MET A 431 12.76 -8.97 0.92
C MET A 431 12.80 -8.19 2.23
N ILE A 432 11.88 -7.24 2.47
CA ILE A 432 12.03 -6.20 3.51
C ILE A 432 12.21 -6.79 4.92
N TYR A 433 11.41 -7.80 5.27
CA TYR A 433 11.47 -8.46 6.58
C TYR A 433 12.08 -9.87 6.52
N SER A 434 12.64 -10.28 5.37
CA SER A 434 13.17 -11.64 5.10
C SER A 434 14.05 -12.20 6.24
N MET A 435 15.11 -11.47 6.62
CA MET A 435 16.04 -11.87 7.68
C MET A 435 15.38 -12.01 9.06
N VAL A 436 14.30 -11.28 9.32
CA VAL A 436 13.55 -11.37 10.59
C VAL A 436 12.58 -12.55 10.54
N LYS A 437 11.84 -12.72 9.43
CA LYS A 437 10.99 -13.89 9.18
C LYS A 437 11.80 -15.20 9.28
N GLU A 438 13.02 -15.23 8.71
CA GLU A 438 13.95 -16.36 8.83
C GLU A 438 14.43 -16.61 10.28
N LYS A 439 14.86 -15.58 11.00
CA LYS A 439 15.26 -15.69 12.42
C LYS A 439 14.14 -16.29 13.28
N ILE A 440 12.90 -15.81 13.10
CA ILE A 440 11.74 -16.28 13.85
C ILE A 440 11.44 -17.75 13.52
N HIS A 441 11.37 -18.11 12.23
CA HIS A 441 11.15 -19.50 11.80
C HIS A 441 12.23 -20.44 12.37
N ASN A 442 13.50 -20.06 12.26
CA ASN A 442 14.62 -20.84 12.81
C ASN A 442 14.56 -20.96 14.34
N HIS A 443 14.13 -19.93 15.07
CA HIS A 443 13.91 -20.03 16.51
C HIS A 443 12.80 -21.05 16.84
N CYS A 444 11.61 -20.87 16.25
CA CYS A 444 10.46 -21.76 16.47
C CYS A 444 10.78 -23.21 16.16
N LYS A 445 11.33 -23.48 14.98
CA LYS A 445 11.74 -24.82 14.54
C LYS A 445 12.70 -25.49 15.53
N ASN A 446 13.69 -24.75 16.03
CA ASN A 446 14.61 -25.25 17.04
C ASN A 446 13.95 -25.49 18.42
N MET A 447 12.93 -24.72 18.79
CA MET A 447 12.15 -24.95 20.02
C MET A 447 11.23 -26.18 19.89
N TRP A 448 10.56 -26.36 18.75
CA TRP A 448 9.73 -27.54 18.49
C TRP A 448 10.56 -28.83 18.50
N ILE A 449 11.76 -28.81 17.86
CA ILE A 449 12.71 -29.94 17.90
C ILE A 449 13.16 -30.25 19.34
N LYS A 450 13.45 -29.24 20.17
CA LYS A 450 13.81 -29.44 21.59
C LYS A 450 12.68 -30.07 22.39
N HIS A 451 11.45 -29.58 22.24
CA HIS A 451 10.30 -30.12 22.98
C HIS A 451 9.94 -31.54 22.54
N ALA A 452 10.04 -31.85 21.24
CA ALA A 452 9.90 -33.21 20.73
C ALA A 452 10.97 -34.15 21.31
N ALA A 453 12.23 -33.73 21.37
CA ALA A 453 13.32 -34.50 21.97
C ALA A 453 13.14 -34.68 23.49
N GLN A 454 12.69 -33.64 24.21
CA GLN A 454 12.35 -33.73 25.64
C GLN A 454 11.20 -34.72 25.88
N GLY A 455 10.11 -34.62 25.10
CA GLY A 455 9.00 -35.58 25.17
C GLY A 455 9.46 -37.02 24.91
N TYR A 456 10.31 -37.23 23.90
CA TYR A 456 10.90 -38.53 23.61
C TYR A 456 11.74 -39.07 24.79
N HIS A 457 12.64 -38.26 25.36
CA HIS A 457 13.46 -38.69 26.50
C HIS A 457 12.67 -38.89 27.81
N THR A 458 11.53 -38.21 27.97
CA THR A 458 10.64 -38.37 29.14
C THR A 458 9.74 -39.59 29.02
N TYR A 459 9.01 -39.75 27.91
CA TYR A 459 7.97 -40.77 27.74
C TYR A 459 8.44 -42.03 27.00
N PHE A 460 9.41 -41.90 26.10
CA PHE A 460 9.96 -43.00 25.28
C PHE A 460 11.41 -43.33 25.65
N ARG A 461 11.71 -43.24 26.95
CA ARG A 461 13.04 -43.48 27.54
C ARG A 461 13.57 -44.91 27.34
N SER A 462 12.70 -45.84 26.96
CA SER A 462 13.02 -47.21 26.54
C SER A 462 12.44 -47.50 25.14
N PRO A 463 13.13 -48.24 24.26
CA PRO A 463 12.55 -48.70 22.99
C PRO A 463 11.24 -49.48 23.19
N TRP A 464 11.15 -50.24 24.29
CA TRP A 464 9.96 -51.02 24.65
C TRP A 464 8.75 -50.13 24.98
N THR A 465 8.94 -48.97 25.61
CA THR A 465 7.84 -48.01 25.86
C THR A 465 7.31 -47.38 24.57
N PHE A 466 8.17 -47.16 23.56
CA PHE A 466 7.73 -46.71 22.25
C PHE A 466 6.97 -47.81 21.49
N LEU A 467 7.50 -49.04 21.47
CA LEU A 467 6.84 -50.19 20.83
C LEU A 467 5.48 -50.51 21.48
N ALA A 468 5.36 -50.42 22.81
CA ALA A 468 4.08 -50.61 23.51
C ALA A 468 3.05 -49.53 23.14
N PHE A 469 3.47 -48.27 23.01
CA PHE A 469 2.60 -47.17 22.57
C PHE A 469 2.11 -47.34 21.12
N VAL A 470 3.01 -47.72 20.20
CA VAL A 470 2.65 -48.04 18.81
C VAL A 470 1.70 -49.24 18.76
N GLY A 471 1.94 -50.28 19.55
CA GLY A 471 1.05 -51.45 19.67
C GLY A 471 -0.35 -51.09 20.19
N ALA A 472 -0.44 -50.19 21.19
CA ALA A 472 -1.72 -49.69 21.70
C ALA A 472 -2.49 -48.88 20.66
N ILE A 473 -1.82 -48.03 19.87
CA ILE A 473 -2.45 -47.31 18.75
C ILE A 473 -2.94 -48.28 17.68
N ALA A 474 -2.12 -49.28 17.30
CA ALA A 474 -2.52 -50.30 16.33
C ALA A 474 -3.74 -51.10 16.81
N ALA A 475 -3.79 -51.48 18.09
CA ALA A 475 -4.95 -52.14 18.69
C ALA A 475 -6.20 -51.25 18.64
N LEU A 476 -6.11 -49.97 19.01
CA LEU A 476 -7.24 -49.03 18.95
C LEU A 476 -7.75 -48.82 17.52
N LEU A 477 -6.85 -48.71 16.54
CA LEU A 477 -7.23 -48.59 15.12
C LEU A 477 -7.92 -49.88 14.61
N LEU A 478 -7.42 -51.05 14.99
CA LEU A 478 -8.05 -52.34 14.67
C LEU A 478 -9.43 -52.48 15.35
N SER A 479 -9.58 -52.07 16.61
CA SER A 479 -10.88 -52.06 17.30
C SER A 479 -11.88 -51.08 16.67
N ALA A 480 -11.43 -49.92 16.21
CA ALA A 480 -12.27 -48.97 15.47
C ALA A 480 -12.69 -49.54 14.11
N LEU A 481 -11.76 -50.17 13.38
CA LEU A 481 -12.03 -50.83 12.11
C LEU A 481 -13.01 -52.01 12.26
N GLN A 482 -12.81 -52.85 13.28
CA GLN A 482 -13.71 -53.94 13.64
C GLN A 482 -15.10 -53.41 13.97
N THR A 483 -15.19 -52.38 14.81
CA THR A 483 -16.47 -51.73 15.17
C THR A 483 -17.19 -51.19 13.93
N TYR A 484 -16.47 -50.52 13.02
CA TYR A 484 -17.00 -50.03 11.75
C TYR A 484 -17.56 -51.18 10.89
N TYR A 485 -16.79 -52.24 10.66
CA TYR A 485 -17.26 -53.40 9.91
C TYR A 485 -18.43 -54.14 10.59
N THR A 486 -18.48 -54.20 11.92
CA THR A 486 -19.64 -54.77 12.64
C THR A 486 -20.90 -53.92 12.47
N ILE A 487 -20.78 -52.59 12.43
CA ILE A 487 -21.91 -51.67 12.21
C ILE A 487 -22.33 -51.60 10.72
N HIS A 488 -21.45 -52.00 9.80
CA HIS A 488 -21.69 -51.99 8.34
C HIS A 488 -21.68 -53.38 7.70
N GLN A 489 -21.92 -54.44 8.47
CA GLN A 489 -22.27 -55.74 7.90
C GLN A 489 -23.58 -55.61 7.11
N PRO A 490 -23.63 -56.05 5.83
CA PRO A 490 -24.90 -56.21 5.14
C PRO A 490 -25.80 -57.15 5.91
N ARG A 491 -27.07 -56.80 6.09
CA ARG A 491 -28.10 -57.79 6.41
C ARG A 491 -28.32 -58.63 5.17
N GLU A 492 -27.65 -59.77 5.09
CA GLU A 492 -28.10 -60.85 4.21
C GLU A 492 -29.53 -61.22 4.63
N GLY A 493 -30.47 -61.04 3.70
CA GLY A 493 -31.89 -61.23 3.98
C GLY A 493 -32.26 -62.70 4.09
N CYS A 494 -33.22 -63.01 4.95
CA CYS A 494 -33.89 -64.30 4.89
C CYS A 494 -34.76 -64.36 3.63
N GLU A 495 -34.39 -65.20 2.67
CA GLU A 495 -35.34 -65.87 1.79
C GLU A 495 -35.29 -67.38 2.04
N GLN A 496 -36.28 -68.12 1.53
CA GLN A 496 -36.83 -69.34 2.14
C GLN A 496 -36.19 -70.66 1.67
#